data_AF-A0A7W8G8Q4-F1
#
_entry.id   AF-A0A7W8G8Q4-F1
#
_cell.length_a   1.000
_cell.length_b   1.000
_cell.length_c   1.000
_cell.angle_alpha   90.00
_cell.angle_beta   90.00
_cell.angle_gamma   90.00
#
_symmetry.space_group_name_H-M   'P 1'
#
loop_
_entity.id
_entity.type
_entity.pdbx_description
1 polymer ?
#
loop_
_entity_poly.entity_id
_entity_poly.type
_entity_poly.pdbx_seq_one_letter_code
_entity_poly.pdbx_strand_id
1 'polypeptide(L)'
;MKKIVSAAAVLILGTSALFAREVKISVGAGENWKGRHTPQFAVWLEDTEGNYIRTLYVTAKASKKNWIFAPSEGRPESLPVWYHASKQDTRKGKEAQKANEFLGLDAVTSATPKGGIIFEDEIEDTSCIIKAEFNLSFDYNEFYTKKNSSDNGQPSVVYQAELTEGESEEVKLNFAGTGSLDGSDGQIHKDTEGLTTATSIVKLTAVTFPKK
;
A
#
# COMPACT_ATOMS: atom_id res chain seq x y z
N MET A 1 43.77 -49.38 7.82
CA MET A 1 43.08 -48.11 8.10
C MET A 1 43.53 -47.14 7.00
N LYS A 2 42.72 -46.57 6.11
CA LYS A 2 41.39 -45.94 6.23
C LYS A 2 40.63 -46.12 4.90
N LYS A 3 39.33 -46.40 4.97
CA LYS A 3 38.42 -46.40 3.82
C LYS A 3 37.99 -44.96 3.56
N ILE A 4 38.14 -44.47 2.34
CA ILE A 4 37.57 -43.18 1.92
C ILE A 4 36.17 -43.48 1.38
N VAL A 5 35.16 -43.08 2.14
CA VAL A 5 33.75 -43.12 1.71
C VAL A 5 33.49 -41.80 0.98
N SER A 6 33.21 -41.88 -0.31
CA SER A 6 32.80 -40.73 -1.11
C SER A 6 31.31 -40.51 -0.90
N ALA A 7 30.93 -39.49 -0.15
CA ALA A 7 29.55 -39.05 -0.02
C ALA A 7 29.20 -38.17 -1.24
N ALA A 8 28.34 -38.67 -2.12
CA ALA A 8 27.74 -37.86 -3.17
C ALA A 8 26.71 -36.93 -2.51
N ALA A 9 27.03 -35.64 -2.44
CA ALA A 9 26.06 -34.61 -2.08
C ALA A 9 25.10 -34.43 -3.27
N VAL A 10 23.88 -34.93 -3.12
CA VAL A 10 22.78 -34.61 -4.03
C VAL A 10 22.35 -33.18 -3.72
N LEU A 11 22.82 -32.22 -4.51
CA LEU A 11 22.23 -30.88 -4.54
C LEU A 11 20.86 -31.00 -5.22
N ILE A 12 19.79 -31.04 -4.43
CA ILE A 12 18.45 -30.83 -4.94
C ILE A 12 18.30 -29.32 -5.14
N LEU A 13 18.63 -28.84 -6.33
CA LEU A 13 18.19 -27.53 -6.81
C LEU A 13 16.71 -27.64 -7.15
N GLY A 14 15.87 -27.54 -6.12
CA GLY A 14 14.45 -27.29 -6.28
C GLY A 14 14.24 -25.85 -6.69
N THR A 15 14.42 -25.53 -7.98
CA THR A 15 13.83 -24.32 -8.54
C THR A 15 12.35 -24.61 -8.72
N SER A 16 11.55 -24.37 -7.68
CA SER A 16 10.14 -24.08 -7.90
C SER A 16 10.12 -22.85 -8.81
N ALA A 17 9.82 -23.05 -10.09
CA ALA A 17 9.50 -21.94 -10.96
C ALA A 17 8.27 -21.28 -10.34
N LEU A 18 8.49 -20.20 -9.60
CA LEU A 18 7.44 -19.34 -9.11
C LEU A 18 6.76 -18.79 -10.36
N PHE A 19 5.59 -19.33 -10.67
CA PHE A 19 4.81 -18.82 -11.78
C PHE A 19 4.27 -17.45 -11.37
N ALA A 20 4.43 -16.45 -12.23
CA ALA A 20 3.72 -15.20 -12.05
C ALA A 20 2.28 -15.39 -12.53
N ARG A 21 1.33 -14.77 -11.84
CA ARG A 21 -0.07 -14.72 -12.22
C ARG A 21 -0.48 -13.28 -12.49
N GLU A 22 -1.18 -13.08 -13.59
CA GLU A 22 -1.79 -11.79 -13.90
C GLU A 22 -2.93 -11.52 -12.91
N VAL A 23 -3.00 -10.29 -12.43
CA VAL A 23 -4.05 -9.82 -11.54
C VAL A 23 -4.60 -8.49 -12.01
N LYS A 24 -5.90 -8.31 -11.79
CA LYS A 24 -6.58 -7.04 -11.96
C LYS A 24 -6.93 -6.49 -10.59
N ILE A 25 -6.37 -5.33 -10.24
CA ILE A 25 -6.67 -4.64 -9.00
C ILE A 25 -7.69 -3.55 -9.30
N SER A 26 -8.82 -3.61 -8.60
CA SER A 26 -9.92 -2.65 -8.71
C SER A 26 -10.02 -1.81 -7.43
N VAL A 27 -10.04 -0.50 -7.58
CA VAL A 27 -10.32 0.48 -6.52
C VAL A 27 -11.56 1.27 -6.94
N GLY A 28 -12.71 0.93 -6.37
CA GLY A 28 -13.97 1.62 -6.60
C GLY A 28 -14.05 2.92 -5.79
N ALA A 29 -14.23 4.05 -6.47
CA ALA A 29 -14.47 5.34 -5.83
C ALA A 29 -15.73 5.29 -4.93
N GLY A 30 -15.57 5.72 -3.68
CA GLY A 30 -16.65 5.92 -2.73
C GLY A 30 -17.28 7.31 -2.84
N GLU A 31 -18.24 7.59 -1.95
CA GLU A 31 -18.97 8.85 -1.91
C GLU A 31 -18.04 10.04 -1.70
N ASN A 32 -16.99 9.86 -0.88
CA ASN A 32 -16.01 10.90 -0.56
C ASN A 32 -14.74 10.83 -1.42
N TRP A 33 -14.74 10.07 -2.52
CA TRP A 33 -13.64 10.06 -3.48
C TRP A 33 -13.50 11.40 -4.23
N LYS A 34 -14.65 12.04 -4.54
CA LYS A 34 -14.68 13.32 -5.26
C LYS A 34 -14.98 14.45 -4.29
N GLY A 35 -13.95 15.21 -3.93
CA GLY A 35 -14.08 16.41 -3.11
C GLY A 35 -13.27 17.58 -3.66
N ARG A 36 -12.96 18.55 -2.78
CA ARG A 36 -12.02 19.63 -3.10
C ARG A 36 -10.59 19.13 -3.32
N HIS A 37 -10.26 17.99 -2.71
CA HIS A 37 -8.96 17.35 -2.80
C HIS A 37 -9.10 15.97 -3.43
N THR A 38 -8.06 15.54 -4.13
CA THR A 38 -7.97 14.21 -4.72
C THR A 38 -7.42 13.25 -3.67
N PRO A 39 -8.02 12.07 -3.47
CA PRO A 39 -7.46 11.05 -2.60
C PRO A 39 -6.00 10.72 -2.97
N GLN A 40 -5.20 10.49 -1.95
CA GLN A 40 -3.87 9.92 -2.05
C GLN A 40 -3.96 8.48 -1.58
N PHE A 41 -3.33 7.56 -2.30
CA PHE A 41 -3.32 6.16 -1.89
C PHE A 41 -2.13 5.39 -2.44
N ALA A 42 -1.86 4.26 -1.81
CA ALA A 42 -0.91 3.25 -2.24
C ALA A 42 -1.54 1.86 -2.14
N VAL A 43 -1.08 0.94 -3.01
CA VAL A 43 -1.38 -0.48 -2.99
C VAL A 43 -0.05 -1.23 -3.05
N TRP A 44 0.18 -2.16 -2.13
CA TRP A 44 1.45 -2.89 -2.04
C TRP A 44 1.24 -4.32 -1.56
N LEU A 45 2.29 -5.13 -1.73
CA LEU A 45 2.38 -6.51 -1.25
C LEU A 45 3.33 -6.61 -0.07
N GLU A 46 2.95 -7.45 0.89
CA GLU A 46 3.79 -7.99 1.96
C GLU A 46 3.76 -9.52 1.90
N ASP A 47 4.79 -10.16 2.44
CA ASP A 47 4.72 -11.60 2.69
C ASP A 47 3.80 -11.90 3.89
N THR A 48 3.61 -13.19 4.19
CA THR A 48 2.77 -13.63 5.32
C THR A 48 3.34 -13.30 6.70
N GLU A 49 4.62 -12.90 6.78
CA GLU A 49 5.28 -12.43 8.00
C GLU A 49 5.18 -10.89 8.16
N GLY A 50 4.62 -10.19 7.18
CA GLY A 50 4.46 -8.73 7.17
C GLY A 50 5.68 -7.98 6.63
N ASN A 51 6.62 -8.67 5.97
CA ASN A 51 7.74 -8.01 5.30
C ASN A 51 7.30 -7.45 3.96
N TYR A 52 7.63 -6.18 3.70
CA TYR A 52 7.34 -5.51 2.42
C TYR A 52 8.02 -6.23 1.24
N ILE A 53 7.23 -6.54 0.21
CA ILE A 53 7.70 -7.12 -1.05
C ILE A 53 7.88 -5.99 -2.07
N ARG A 54 6.79 -5.36 -2.51
CA ARG A 54 6.81 -4.27 -3.50
C ARG A 54 5.53 -3.44 -3.51
N THR A 55 5.63 -2.23 -4.07
CA THR A 55 4.48 -1.36 -4.35
C THR A 55 3.94 -1.70 -5.73
N LEU A 56 2.63 -1.88 -5.84
CA LEU A 56 1.91 -2.11 -7.10
C LEU A 56 1.40 -0.79 -7.69
N TYR A 57 0.96 0.11 -6.82
CA TYR A 57 0.44 1.41 -7.23
C TYR A 57 0.67 2.45 -6.14
N VAL A 58 0.97 3.68 -6.54
CA VAL A 58 0.93 4.83 -5.64
C VAL A 58 0.63 6.11 -6.38
N THR A 59 -0.22 6.95 -5.80
CA THR A 59 -0.56 8.24 -6.42
C THR A 59 0.67 9.13 -6.56
N ALA A 60 0.79 9.85 -7.69
CA ALA A 60 1.97 10.65 -8.01
C ALA A 60 2.32 11.72 -6.95
N LYS A 61 1.33 12.27 -6.23
CA LYS A 61 1.57 13.22 -5.13
C LYS A 61 2.30 12.57 -3.96
N ALA A 62 1.90 11.35 -3.58
CA ALA A 62 2.53 10.59 -2.52
C ALA A 62 3.93 10.09 -2.92
N SER A 63 4.09 9.65 -4.18
CA SER A 63 5.35 9.13 -4.72
C SER A 63 6.41 10.22 -4.95
N LYS A 64 6.06 11.33 -5.61
CA LYS A 64 7.04 12.37 -5.96
C LYS A 64 7.43 13.24 -4.76
N LYS A 65 6.73 13.09 -3.61
CA LYS A 65 6.81 13.95 -2.42
C LYS A 65 6.71 15.44 -2.76
N ASN A 66 6.12 15.76 -3.92
CA ASN A 66 6.23 17.06 -4.56
C ASN A 66 5.02 17.91 -4.16
N TRP A 67 5.00 18.30 -2.89
CA TRP A 67 4.02 19.23 -2.36
C TRP A 67 4.67 20.62 -2.36
N ILE A 68 4.17 21.50 -3.23
CA ILE A 68 4.69 22.87 -3.48
C ILE A 68 4.78 23.70 -2.19
N PHE A 69 4.09 23.29 -1.12
CA PHE A 69 4.09 23.93 0.21
C PHE A 69 4.31 22.96 1.38
N ALA A 70 4.89 21.78 1.18
CA ALA A 70 5.18 20.88 2.32
C ALA A 70 6.48 21.23 3.05
N PRO A 71 6.59 20.88 4.35
CA PRO A 71 7.85 20.85 5.06
C PRO A 71 8.92 20.03 4.31
N SER A 72 10.21 20.29 4.60
CA SER A 72 11.34 19.52 4.03
C SER A 72 11.28 18.02 4.32
N GLU A 73 10.49 17.62 5.33
CA GLU A 73 10.24 16.23 5.75
C GLU A 73 9.02 15.60 5.04
N GLY A 74 8.42 16.30 4.07
CA GLY A 74 7.19 15.84 3.42
C GLY A 74 5.96 15.90 4.33
N ARG A 75 5.04 14.96 4.13
CA ARG A 75 3.77 14.77 4.84
C ARG A 75 3.66 13.29 5.19
N PRO A 76 4.40 12.82 6.20
CA PRO A 76 4.37 11.42 6.62
C PRO A 76 2.95 10.96 6.98
N GLU A 77 2.09 11.89 7.41
CA GLU A 77 0.68 11.66 7.71
C GLU A 77 -0.17 11.29 6.49
N SER A 78 0.37 11.44 5.26
CA SER A 78 -0.43 11.18 4.06
C SER A 78 -0.69 9.70 3.82
N LEU A 79 0.31 8.84 4.01
CA LEU A 79 0.23 7.37 3.84
C LEU A 79 1.21 6.69 4.81
N PRO A 80 1.04 6.86 6.13
CA PRO A 80 2.01 6.47 7.13
C PRO A 80 2.35 4.97 7.12
N VAL A 81 1.35 4.10 6.95
CA VAL A 81 1.58 2.65 6.98
C VAL A 81 2.45 2.23 5.79
N TRP A 82 2.12 2.71 4.59
CA TRP A 82 2.90 2.44 3.39
C TRP A 82 4.31 3.06 3.45
N TYR A 83 4.46 4.30 3.90
CA TYR A 83 5.78 4.94 4.00
C TYR A 83 6.73 4.16 4.90
N HIS A 84 6.23 3.64 6.02
CA HIS A 84 6.99 2.81 6.93
C HIS A 84 7.31 1.43 6.32
N ALA A 85 6.31 0.76 5.73
CA ALA A 85 6.49 -0.56 5.11
C ALA A 85 7.52 -0.54 3.97
N SER A 86 7.38 0.43 3.06
CA SER A 86 8.27 0.61 1.91
C SER A 86 9.65 1.20 2.26
N LYS A 87 9.90 1.50 3.54
CA LYS A 87 11.07 2.24 4.03
C LYS A 87 11.26 3.60 3.35
N GLN A 88 10.19 4.17 2.78
CA GLN A 88 10.17 5.49 2.17
C GLN A 88 9.91 6.62 3.18
N ASP A 89 10.21 6.40 4.46
CA ASP A 89 10.04 7.37 5.55
C ASP A 89 10.46 8.78 5.10
N THR A 90 9.48 9.69 5.08
CA THR A 90 9.64 11.04 4.55
C THR A 90 10.54 11.90 5.44
N ARG A 91 10.80 11.47 6.69
CA ARG A 91 11.70 12.13 7.64
C ARG A 91 13.17 12.05 7.24
N LYS A 92 13.54 11.18 6.28
CA LYS A 92 14.91 11.06 5.76
C LYS A 92 15.03 11.67 4.36
N GLY A 93 15.38 12.95 4.30
CA GLY A 93 15.71 13.66 3.05
C GLY A 93 16.84 12.98 2.24
N LYS A 94 17.01 13.34 0.96
CA LYS A 94 17.98 12.82 -0.06
C LYS A 94 18.07 11.29 -0.27
N GLU A 95 18.02 10.46 0.78
CA GLU A 95 17.97 8.99 0.71
C GLU A 95 16.64 8.49 0.13
N ALA A 96 15.53 9.17 0.44
CA ALA A 96 14.22 8.86 -0.12
C ALA A 96 14.12 9.00 -1.65
N GLN A 97 14.88 9.93 -2.25
CA GLN A 97 14.87 10.13 -3.71
C GLN A 97 15.58 8.97 -4.43
N LYS A 98 16.69 8.47 -3.84
CA LYS A 98 17.36 7.24 -4.29
C LYS A 98 16.50 6.00 -4.06
N ALA A 99 15.74 5.93 -2.97
CA ALA A 99 14.78 4.86 -2.73
C ALA A 99 13.66 4.86 -3.79
N ASN A 100 13.25 6.03 -4.28
CA ASN A 100 12.25 6.14 -5.35
C ASN A 100 12.74 5.58 -6.69
N GLU A 101 13.98 5.90 -7.07
CA GLU A 101 14.63 5.33 -8.26
C GLU A 101 14.89 3.83 -8.08
N PHE A 102 15.33 3.39 -6.90
CA PHE A 102 15.60 1.99 -6.58
C PHE A 102 14.33 1.13 -6.59
N LEU A 103 13.21 1.66 -6.10
CA LEU A 103 11.90 0.99 -6.09
C LEU A 103 11.12 1.17 -7.40
N GLY A 104 11.69 1.88 -8.39
CA GLY A 104 11.03 2.12 -9.68
C GLY A 104 9.71 2.88 -9.57
N LEU A 105 9.55 3.73 -8.54
CA LEU A 105 8.24 4.24 -8.15
C LEU A 105 7.58 5.08 -9.25
N ASP A 106 8.38 5.75 -10.10
CA ASP A 106 7.90 6.48 -11.28
C ASP A 106 7.08 5.59 -12.23
N ALA A 107 7.42 4.30 -12.36
CA ALA A 107 6.72 3.34 -13.22
C ALA A 107 5.36 2.89 -12.65
N VAL A 108 5.18 2.95 -11.32
CA VAL A 108 3.93 2.61 -10.63
C VAL A 108 3.13 3.86 -10.21
N THR A 109 3.58 5.05 -10.62
CA THR A 109 2.85 6.29 -10.38
C THR A 109 1.77 6.54 -11.41
N SER A 110 0.63 7.03 -10.96
CA SER A 110 -0.39 7.60 -11.83
C SER A 110 -1.03 8.84 -11.20
N ALA A 111 -1.61 9.69 -12.05
CA ALA A 111 -2.49 10.75 -11.58
C ALA A 111 -3.70 10.11 -10.89
N THR A 112 -4.14 10.65 -9.74
CA THR A 112 -5.38 10.18 -9.10
C THR A 112 -6.55 10.36 -10.08
N PRO A 113 -7.21 9.27 -10.53
CA PRO A 113 -8.25 9.38 -11.53
C PRO A 113 -9.52 10.05 -10.98
N LYS A 114 -10.32 10.63 -11.87
CA LYS A 114 -11.59 11.31 -11.53
C LYS A 114 -12.69 10.35 -11.04
N GLY A 115 -12.38 9.06 -10.86
CA GLY A 115 -13.25 8.00 -10.39
C GLY A 115 -12.40 6.80 -9.96
N GLY A 116 -13.06 5.65 -9.77
CA GLY A 116 -12.36 4.42 -9.43
C GLY A 116 -11.33 4.04 -10.49
N ILE A 117 -10.36 3.22 -10.08
CA ILE A 117 -9.26 2.79 -10.93
C ILE A 117 -9.26 1.28 -11.07
N ILE A 118 -8.84 0.81 -12.23
CA ILE A 118 -8.54 -0.60 -12.47
C ILE A 118 -7.17 -0.61 -13.13
N PHE A 119 -6.26 -1.42 -12.60
CA PHE A 119 -4.94 -1.63 -13.17
C PHE A 119 -4.57 -3.11 -13.10
N GLU A 120 -3.68 -3.51 -14.00
CA GLU A 120 -3.20 -4.89 -14.11
C GLU A 120 -1.74 -4.95 -13.64
N ASP A 121 -1.37 -6.05 -13.00
CA ASP A 121 -0.01 -6.33 -12.55
C ASP A 121 0.22 -7.85 -12.55
N GLU A 122 1.47 -8.28 -12.40
CA GLU A 122 1.85 -9.69 -12.27
C GLU A 122 2.38 -9.97 -10.87
N ILE A 123 1.70 -10.80 -10.08
CA ILE A 123 2.16 -11.19 -8.74
C ILE A 123 2.70 -12.62 -8.75
N GLU A 124 3.63 -12.92 -7.85
CA GLU A 124 4.09 -14.30 -7.66
C GLU A 124 2.92 -15.18 -7.21
N ASP A 125 2.86 -16.43 -7.70
CA ASP A 125 1.87 -17.42 -7.28
C ASP A 125 2.26 -18.04 -5.92
N THR A 126 2.30 -17.19 -4.90
CA THR A 126 2.59 -17.54 -3.51
C THR A 126 1.64 -16.82 -2.58
N SER A 127 1.47 -17.37 -1.37
CA SER A 127 0.68 -16.70 -0.34
C SER A 127 1.33 -15.37 0.06
N CYS A 128 0.54 -14.29 -0.01
CA CYS A 128 0.99 -12.95 0.33
C CYS A 128 -0.18 -12.11 0.87
N ILE A 129 0.13 -10.94 1.42
CA ILE A 129 -0.85 -9.98 1.90
C ILE A 129 -0.83 -8.77 0.96
N ILE A 130 -1.98 -8.49 0.34
CA ILE A 130 -2.18 -7.23 -0.37
C ILE A 130 -2.78 -6.20 0.58
N LYS A 131 -2.21 -4.99 0.59
CA LYS A 131 -2.70 -3.85 1.36
C LYS A 131 -2.96 -2.65 0.47
N ALA A 132 -3.93 -1.85 0.87
CA ALA A 132 -4.23 -0.57 0.24
C ALA A 132 -4.53 0.48 1.32
N GLU A 133 -3.84 1.61 1.28
CA GLU A 133 -4.00 2.72 2.22
C GLU A 133 -4.50 3.94 1.49
N PHE A 134 -5.57 4.57 2.00
CA PHE A 134 -6.21 5.74 1.41
C PHE A 134 -6.25 6.89 2.40
N ASN A 135 -6.01 8.10 1.90
CA ASN A 135 -6.15 9.31 2.68
C ASN A 135 -6.70 10.47 1.84
N LEU A 136 -7.43 11.35 2.51
CA LEU A 136 -7.94 12.60 1.96
C LEU A 136 -7.50 13.74 2.88
N SER A 137 -6.62 14.62 2.40
CA SER A 137 -6.20 15.78 3.19
C SER A 137 -7.35 16.77 3.40
N PHE A 138 -7.30 17.47 4.53
CA PHE A 138 -8.33 18.39 5.02
C PHE A 138 -9.70 17.72 5.28
N ASP A 139 -9.72 16.43 5.60
CA ASP A 139 -10.94 15.65 5.85
C ASP A 139 -11.43 15.80 7.31
N TYR A 140 -11.73 17.04 7.68
CA TYR A 140 -12.14 17.39 9.04
C TYR A 140 -13.56 16.97 9.36
N ASN A 141 -13.82 16.67 10.64
CA ASN A 141 -15.15 16.47 11.20
C ASN A 141 -15.22 17.00 12.65
N GLU A 142 -16.28 16.67 13.40
CA GLU A 142 -16.45 17.12 14.78
C GLU A 142 -15.36 16.60 15.74
N PHE A 143 -14.81 15.41 15.46
CA PHE A 143 -13.76 14.78 16.26
C PHE A 143 -12.36 15.20 15.81
N TYR A 144 -12.10 15.14 14.49
CA TYR A 144 -10.87 15.55 13.84
C TYR A 144 -11.00 16.96 13.29
N THR A 145 -10.69 17.94 14.13
CA THR A 145 -10.74 19.36 13.82
C THR A 145 -9.37 19.87 13.35
N LYS A 146 -9.33 21.01 12.66
CA LYS A 146 -8.07 21.68 12.29
C LYS A 146 -7.13 21.94 13.49
N LYS A 147 -7.67 22.04 14.71
CA LYS A 147 -6.89 22.29 15.93
C LYS A 147 -6.15 21.05 16.45
N ASN A 148 -6.72 19.87 16.29
CA ASN A 148 -6.18 18.62 16.87
C ASN A 148 -5.70 17.59 15.83
N SER A 149 -5.93 17.83 14.54
CA SER A 149 -5.56 16.90 13.45
C SER A 149 -4.72 17.54 12.34
N SER A 150 -4.09 18.67 12.64
CA SER A 150 -3.25 19.43 11.69
C SER A 150 -4.01 19.72 10.38
N ASP A 151 -3.32 19.73 9.25
CA ASP A 151 -3.90 19.90 7.91
C ASP A 151 -4.49 18.59 7.32
N ASN A 152 -4.44 17.46 8.06
CA ASN A 152 -4.88 16.17 7.56
C ASN A 152 -6.39 15.98 7.71
N GLY A 153 -6.92 16.21 8.91
CA GLY A 153 -8.29 15.81 9.26
C GLY A 153 -8.31 14.39 9.80
N GLN A 154 -9.22 13.54 9.33
CA GLN A 154 -9.25 12.13 9.70
C GLN A 154 -7.96 11.39 9.31
N PRO A 155 -7.59 10.32 10.03
CA PRO A 155 -6.44 9.50 9.67
C PRO A 155 -6.66 8.73 8.37
N SER A 156 -5.58 8.26 7.75
CA SER A 156 -5.65 7.34 6.62
C SER A 156 -6.36 6.05 7.02
N VAL A 157 -7.00 5.40 6.06
CA VAL A 157 -7.68 4.10 6.24
C VAL A 157 -6.94 3.01 5.46
N VAL A 158 -6.78 1.85 6.09
CA VAL A 158 -6.07 0.71 5.50
C VAL A 158 -7.04 -0.43 5.27
N TYR A 159 -6.95 -1.04 4.09
CA TYR A 159 -7.66 -2.25 3.71
C TYR A 159 -6.65 -3.34 3.37
N GLN A 160 -6.94 -4.59 3.71
CA GLN A 160 -6.06 -5.71 3.39
C GLN A 160 -6.81 -7.00 3.05
N ALA A 161 -6.13 -7.89 2.33
CA ALA A 161 -6.56 -9.27 2.12
C ALA A 161 -5.35 -10.19 2.04
N GLU A 162 -5.56 -11.44 2.43
CA GLU A 162 -4.63 -12.54 2.14
C GLU A 162 -4.96 -13.08 0.74
N LEU A 163 -3.93 -13.22 -0.09
CA LEU A 163 -4.00 -13.90 -1.38
C LEU A 163 -3.33 -15.25 -1.19
N THR A 164 -4.02 -16.34 -1.53
CA THR A 164 -3.49 -17.70 -1.37
C THR A 164 -2.85 -18.20 -2.67
N GLU A 165 -1.95 -19.19 -2.57
CA GLU A 165 -1.43 -19.93 -3.73
C GLU A 165 -2.59 -20.54 -4.53
N GLY A 166 -2.57 -20.39 -5.86
CA GLY A 166 -3.63 -20.89 -6.74
C GLY A 166 -4.96 -20.14 -6.66
N GLU A 167 -5.03 -19.00 -5.98
CA GLU A 167 -6.26 -18.19 -5.91
C GLU A 167 -6.75 -17.79 -7.30
N SER A 168 -8.05 -18.00 -7.55
CA SER A 168 -8.69 -17.76 -8.84
C SER A 168 -9.97 -16.92 -8.74
N GLU A 169 -10.48 -16.70 -7.52
CA GLU A 169 -11.71 -15.96 -7.28
C GLU A 169 -11.44 -14.48 -6.97
N GLU A 170 -12.47 -13.65 -7.05
CA GLU A 170 -12.35 -12.25 -6.61
C GLU A 170 -12.11 -12.19 -5.10
N VAL A 171 -11.02 -11.54 -4.70
CA VAL A 171 -10.69 -11.31 -3.30
C VAL A 171 -10.91 -9.84 -2.96
N LYS A 172 -11.84 -9.57 -2.04
CA LYS A 172 -12.10 -8.22 -1.54
C LYS A 172 -11.18 -7.89 -0.36
N LEU A 173 -10.59 -6.69 -0.38
CA LEU A 173 -9.84 -6.18 0.75
C LEU A 173 -10.81 -5.64 1.79
N ASN A 174 -10.60 -6.06 3.04
CA ASN A 174 -11.41 -5.67 4.18
C ASN A 174 -10.73 -4.54 4.96
N PHE A 175 -11.53 -3.66 5.57
CA PHE A 175 -11.02 -2.62 6.43
C PHE A 175 -10.20 -3.22 7.58
N ALA A 176 -8.94 -2.80 7.69
CA ALA A 176 -7.97 -3.31 8.66
C ALA A 176 -7.77 -2.36 9.85
N GLY A 177 -7.98 -1.05 9.64
CA GLY A 177 -7.77 -0.02 10.63
C GLY A 177 -7.32 1.30 10.01
N THR A 178 -6.70 2.14 10.82
CA THR A 178 -6.21 3.46 10.44
C THR A 178 -4.68 3.56 10.54
N GLY A 179 -4.09 4.48 9.79
CA GLY A 179 -2.70 4.89 10.01
C GLY A 179 -2.58 5.91 11.13
N SER A 180 -1.34 6.21 11.56
CA SER A 180 -1.09 7.25 12.55
C SER A 180 -1.53 8.63 12.03
N LEU A 181 -2.24 9.38 12.86
CA LEU A 181 -2.83 10.69 12.48
C LEU A 181 -1.78 11.70 11.98
N ASP A 182 -0.58 11.65 12.56
CA ASP A 182 0.54 12.56 12.33
C ASP A 182 1.71 11.91 11.58
N GLY A 183 1.58 10.63 11.19
CA GLY A 183 2.65 9.87 10.55
C GLY A 183 3.81 9.47 11.47
N SER A 184 3.60 9.47 12.78
CA SER A 184 4.62 9.09 13.77
C SER A 184 5.06 7.62 13.65
N ASP A 185 4.15 6.71 13.29
CA ASP A 185 4.40 5.28 13.12
C ASP A 185 3.71 4.65 11.89
N GLY A 186 4.13 3.42 11.57
CA GLY A 186 3.58 2.60 10.49
C GLY A 186 2.63 1.49 10.95
N GLN A 187 2.07 1.60 12.16
CA GLN A 187 1.16 0.59 12.70
C GLN A 187 -0.25 0.77 12.14
N ILE A 188 -1.01 -0.32 12.07
CA ILE A 188 -2.44 -0.29 11.76
C ILE A 188 -3.20 -0.23 13.09
N HIS A 189 -3.83 0.90 13.36
CA HIS A 189 -4.59 1.17 14.57
C HIS A 189 -6.04 0.71 14.38
N LYS A 190 -6.53 -0.16 15.26
CA LYS A 190 -7.89 -0.73 15.14
C LYS A 190 -9.00 0.20 15.63
N ASP A 191 -8.63 1.27 16.32
CA ASP A 191 -9.60 2.25 16.78
C ASP A 191 -10.15 3.04 15.60
N THR A 192 -11.48 3.13 15.56
CA THR A 192 -12.25 3.81 14.51
C THR A 192 -13.15 4.88 15.09
N GLU A 193 -13.01 5.21 16.38
CA GLU A 193 -13.81 6.25 17.01
C GLU A 193 -13.63 7.59 16.27
N GLY A 194 -14.76 8.25 15.99
CA GLY A 194 -14.77 9.54 15.32
C GLY A 194 -14.55 9.52 13.80
N LEU A 195 -14.32 8.36 13.16
CA LEU A 195 -14.28 8.29 11.70
C LEU A 195 -15.66 8.52 11.08
N THR A 196 -15.70 9.30 10.01
CA THR A 196 -16.90 9.59 9.22
C THR A 196 -16.66 9.36 7.73
N THR A 197 -15.98 10.28 7.06
CA THR A 197 -15.83 10.31 5.59
C THR A 197 -14.63 9.50 5.13
N ALA A 198 -13.65 9.26 6.00
CA ALA A 198 -12.45 8.48 5.68
C ALA A 198 -12.77 7.05 5.21
N THR A 199 -13.73 6.36 5.85
CA THR A 199 -14.14 4.98 5.49
C THR A 199 -14.98 4.89 4.23
N SER A 200 -15.42 6.03 3.68
CA SER A 200 -16.23 6.13 2.46
C SER A 200 -15.48 6.85 1.32
N ILE A 201 -14.17 7.04 1.46
CA ILE A 201 -13.28 7.43 0.35
C ILE A 201 -13.35 6.37 -0.75
N VAL A 202 -13.31 5.08 -0.37
CA VAL A 202 -13.43 3.94 -1.28
C VAL A 202 -14.69 3.14 -1.00
N LYS A 203 -15.33 2.66 -2.06
CA LYS A 203 -16.49 1.76 -1.99
C LYS A 203 -16.08 0.29 -2.03
N LEU A 204 -15.02 -0.01 -2.75
CA LEU A 204 -14.54 -1.37 -2.98
C LEU A 204 -13.05 -1.33 -3.27
N THR A 205 -12.31 -2.26 -2.71
CA THR A 205 -10.98 -2.61 -3.21
C THR A 205 -10.94 -4.13 -3.37
N ALA A 206 -10.55 -4.60 -4.55
CA ALA A 206 -10.57 -6.03 -4.87
C ALA A 206 -9.44 -6.42 -5.82
N VAL A 207 -9.03 -7.69 -5.73
CA VAL A 207 -8.15 -8.36 -6.67
C VAL A 207 -8.97 -9.39 -7.42
N THR A 208 -8.85 -9.42 -8.74
CA THR A 208 -9.47 -10.44 -9.58
C THR A 208 -8.41 -11.13 -10.41
N PHE A 209 -8.50 -12.45 -10.53
CA PHE A 209 -7.60 -13.25 -11.36
C PHE A 209 -8.28 -13.47 -12.72
N PRO A 210 -7.73 -12.97 -13.83
CA PRO A 210 -8.29 -13.19 -15.16
C PRO A 210 -8.34 -14.69 -15.47
N LYS A 211 -9.45 -15.18 -16.01
CA LYS A 211 -9.54 -16.55 -16.50
C LYS A 211 -8.66 -16.69 -17.74
N LYS A 212 -7.75 -17.68 -17.72
CA LYS A 212 -6.97 -18.09 -18.90
C LYS A 212 -7.86 -18.60 -20.03
#